data_AF-A0A812RA95-F1
#
_entry.id   AF-A0A812RA95-F1
#
_cell.length_a   1.000
_cell.length_b   1.000
_cell.length_c   1.000
_cell.angle_alpha   90.00
_cell.angle_beta   90.00
_cell.angle_gamma   90.00
#
_symmetry.space_group_name_H-M   'P 1'
#
loop_
_entity.id
_entity.type
_entity.pdbx_description
1 polymer ?
#
loop_
_entity_poly.entity_id
_entity_poly.type
_entity_poly.pdbx_seq_one_letter_code
_entity_poly.pdbx_strand_id
1 'polypeptide(L)'
;MASWMFGTFLASMKPAYESRVDTVFEGPKLKQLWVDIEHKCWETYLEEADDDFKGVHPYLKLKKEVSHCKAVIKEDTRREVLQDCTQRIVDLAKECSASRSGKGLTKSQSRD
;
A
#
# COMPACT_ATOMS: atom_id res chain seq x y z
N MET A 1 -10.53 53.33 -4.19
CA MET A 1 -9.46 52.68 -4.98
C MET A 1 -8.83 51.61 -4.11
N ALA A 2 -9.40 50.41 -4.11
CA ALA A 2 -8.95 49.31 -3.26
C ALA A 2 -8.08 48.35 -4.08
N SER A 3 -6.80 48.30 -3.69
CA SER A 3 -5.89 47.17 -3.75
C SER A 3 -5.76 46.36 -5.04
N TRP A 4 -4.82 46.79 -5.88
CA TRP A 4 -4.11 45.92 -6.84
C TRP A 4 -2.96 45.13 -6.16
N MET A 5 -2.78 45.29 -4.85
CA MET A 5 -1.73 44.63 -4.06
C MET A 5 -2.12 43.22 -3.59
N PHE A 6 -3.39 42.80 -3.74
CA PHE A 6 -3.82 41.43 -3.43
C PHE A 6 -3.51 40.42 -4.55
N GLY A 7 -3.26 40.87 -5.78
CA GLY A 7 -2.96 39.98 -6.91
C GLY A 7 -1.58 39.32 -6.85
N THR A 8 -0.61 39.94 -6.18
CA THR A 8 0.77 39.41 -6.08
C THR A 8 0.93 38.39 -4.96
N PHE A 9 0.02 38.34 -3.99
CA PHE A 9 0.05 37.37 -2.91
C PHE A 9 -0.43 35.97 -3.36
N LEU A 10 -1.44 35.91 -4.24
CA LEU A 10 -1.92 34.64 -4.80
C LEU A 10 -0.97 34.04 -5.85
N ALA A 11 -0.12 34.86 -6.50
CA ALA A 11 0.86 34.39 -7.47
C ALA A 11 2.17 33.87 -6.83
N SER A 12 2.45 34.24 -5.58
CA SER A 12 3.67 33.82 -4.86
C SER A 12 3.48 32.57 -4.01
N MET A 13 2.25 32.09 -3.81
CA MET A 13 2.00 30.72 -3.34
C MET A 13 2.09 29.77 -4.54
N LYS A 14 3.31 29.62 -5.09
CA LYS A 14 3.60 28.39 -5.83
C LYS A 14 3.28 27.24 -4.86
N PRO A 15 2.40 26.29 -5.21
CA PRO A 15 2.15 25.14 -4.35
C PRO A 15 3.51 24.51 -4.06
N ALA A 16 3.79 24.25 -2.78
CA ALA A 16 4.98 23.55 -2.35
C ALA A 16 5.18 22.36 -3.30
N TYR A 17 6.33 22.32 -3.98
CA TYR A 17 6.74 21.27 -4.90
C TYR A 17 6.26 19.92 -4.36
N GLU A 18 5.19 19.36 -4.95
CA GLU A 18 4.82 17.99 -4.65
C GLU A 18 6.04 17.15 -4.99
N SER A 19 6.62 16.49 -3.99
CA SER A 19 7.76 15.61 -4.22
C SER A 19 7.25 14.43 -5.06
N ARG A 20 7.39 14.53 -6.38
CA ARG A 20 6.99 13.48 -7.30
C ARG A 20 8.12 12.47 -7.43
N VAL A 21 7.77 11.20 -7.40
CA VAL A 21 8.69 10.11 -7.63
C VAL A 21 9.03 10.07 -9.11
N ASP A 22 10.32 9.92 -9.43
CA ASP A 22 10.75 9.75 -10.81
C ASP A 22 10.29 8.38 -11.33
N THR A 23 9.31 8.38 -12.22
CA THR A 23 8.72 7.16 -12.78
C THR A 23 9.68 6.36 -13.66
N VAL A 24 10.78 6.97 -14.13
CA VAL A 24 11.77 6.33 -14.99
C VAL A 24 12.78 5.52 -14.16
N PHE A 25 13.25 6.08 -13.04
CA PHE A 25 14.29 5.45 -12.22
C PHE A 25 13.77 4.83 -10.91
N GLU A 26 12.88 5.51 -10.19
CA GLU A 26 12.34 5.04 -8.90
C GLU A 26 11.09 4.18 -9.09
N GLY A 27 10.28 4.48 -10.10
CA GLY A 27 9.05 3.75 -10.41
C GLY A 27 9.23 2.23 -10.60
N PRO A 28 10.21 1.76 -11.40
CA PRO A 28 10.46 0.32 -11.56
C PRO A 28 10.91 -0.34 -10.26
N LYS A 29 11.73 0.33 -9.45
CA LYS A 29 12.22 -0.19 -8.16
C LYS A 29 11.07 -0.38 -7.16
N LEU A 30 10.15 0.58 -7.08
CA LEU A 30 8.94 0.49 -6.24
C LEU A 30 8.04 -0.66 -6.67
N LYS A 31 7.82 -0.82 -7.98
CA LYS A 31 7.03 -1.94 -8.52
C LYS A 31 7.66 -3.29 -8.20
N GLN A 32 8.98 -3.41 -8.31
CA GLN A 32 9.71 -4.62 -7.96
C GLN A 32 9.55 -4.94 -6.47
N LEU A 33 9.71 -3.93 -5.60
CA LEU A 33 9.54 -4.09 -4.15
C LEU A 33 8.14 -4.60 -3.79
N TRP A 34 7.09 -4.08 -4.41
CA TRP A 34 5.73 -4.59 -4.19
C TRP A 34 5.53 -6.02 -4.68
N VAL A 35 6.16 -6.40 -5.80
CA VAL A 35 6.14 -7.78 -6.31
C VAL A 35 6.89 -8.73 -5.39
N ASP A 36 8.04 -8.31 -4.85
CA ASP A 36 8.82 -9.14 -3.92
C ASP A 36 8.04 -9.38 -2.61
N ILE A 37 7.29 -8.38 -2.14
CA ILE A 37 6.38 -8.52 -0.99
C ILE A 37 5.23 -9.50 -1.33
N GLU A 38 4.62 -9.35 -2.51
CA GLU A 38 3.58 -10.26 -2.99
C GLU A 38 4.08 -11.70 -3.06
N HIS A 39 5.31 -11.92 -3.56
CA HIS A 39 5.91 -13.23 -3.69
C HIS A 39 6.11 -13.93 -2.34
N LYS A 40 6.60 -13.21 -1.33
CA LYS A 40 6.77 -13.76 0.04
C LYS A 40 5.44 -14.21 0.64
N CYS A 41 4.39 -13.42 0.41
CA CYS A 41 3.05 -13.79 0.87
C CYS A 41 2.45 -14.95 0.05
N TRP A 42 2.77 -15.04 -1.24
CA TRP A 42 2.39 -16.16 -2.09
C TRP A 42 3.03 -17.48 -1.67
N GLU A 43 4.32 -17.48 -1.35
CA GLU A 43 5.02 -18.65 -0.80
C GLU A 43 4.34 -19.12 0.49
N THR A 44 4.01 -18.19 1.39
CA THR A 44 3.29 -18.49 2.63
C THR A 44 1.92 -19.09 2.34
N TYR A 45 1.18 -18.55 1.38
CA TYR A 45 -0.12 -19.09 0.95
C TYR A 45 -0.02 -20.51 0.38
N LEU A 46 1.03 -20.82 -0.39
CA LEU A 46 1.24 -22.16 -0.93
C LEU A 46 1.59 -23.18 0.15
N GLU A 47 2.36 -22.78 1.16
CA GLU A 47 2.66 -23.62 2.32
C GLU A 47 1.43 -23.83 3.22
N GLU A 48 0.58 -22.81 3.35
CA GLU A 48 -0.65 -22.79 4.14
C GLU A 48 -1.90 -23.13 3.31
N ALA A 49 -1.77 -23.92 2.23
CA ALA A 49 -2.92 -24.40 1.45
C ALA A 49 -3.80 -25.34 2.30
N ASP A 50 -4.53 -24.73 3.22
CA ASP A 50 -5.42 -25.28 4.23
C ASP A 50 -6.83 -25.03 3.70
N ASP A 51 -7.56 -26.09 3.36
CA ASP A 51 -8.91 -26.06 2.78
C ASP A 51 -9.96 -25.41 3.73
N ASP A 52 -9.56 -25.11 4.97
CA ASP A 52 -10.40 -24.57 6.04
C ASP A 52 -10.41 -23.03 6.15
N PHE A 53 -9.75 -22.30 5.24
CA PHE A 53 -9.71 -20.84 5.32
C PHE A 53 -11.10 -20.20 5.08
N LYS A 54 -11.80 -19.85 6.17
CA LYS A 54 -13.08 -19.14 6.10
C LYS A 54 -12.88 -17.64 5.86
N GLY A 55 -12.98 -17.22 4.60
CA GLY A 55 -12.98 -15.80 4.19
C GLY A 55 -12.06 -15.51 3.01
N VAL A 56 -11.82 -14.22 2.73
CA VAL A 56 -10.87 -13.80 1.69
C VAL A 56 -9.45 -13.87 2.24
N HIS A 57 -8.62 -14.74 1.66
CA HIS A 57 -7.22 -14.92 2.06
C HIS A 57 -6.43 -13.58 2.00
N PRO A 58 -5.57 -13.26 2.98
CA PRO A 58 -4.74 -12.05 2.98
C PRO A 58 -3.97 -11.85 1.68
N TYR A 59 -3.45 -12.94 1.09
CA TYR A 59 -2.80 -12.91 -0.23
C TYR A 59 -3.70 -12.31 -1.33
N LEU A 60 -4.98 -12.69 -1.40
CA LEU A 60 -5.89 -12.19 -2.43
C LEU A 60 -6.15 -10.68 -2.26
N LYS A 61 -6.22 -10.21 -1.00
CA LYS A 61 -6.32 -8.78 -0.69
C LYS A 61 -5.04 -8.04 -1.10
N LEU A 62 -3.88 -8.57 -0.73
CA LEU A 62 -2.57 -8.02 -1.07
C LEU A 62 -2.40 -7.91 -2.60
N LYS A 63 -2.72 -8.97 -3.35
CA LYS A 63 -2.64 -8.99 -4.81
C LYS A 63 -3.49 -7.92 -5.47
N LYS A 64 -4.72 -7.72 -4.96
CA LYS A 64 -5.60 -6.65 -5.42
C LYS A 64 -4.99 -5.28 -5.14
N GLU A 65 -4.44 -5.07 -3.96
CA GLU A 65 -3.86 -3.78 -3.56
C GLU A 65 -2.58 -3.46 -4.34
N VAL A 66 -1.71 -4.45 -4.58
CA VAL A 66 -0.53 -4.30 -5.44
C VAL A 66 -0.94 -3.91 -6.86
N SER A 67 -2.00 -4.51 -7.38
CA SER A 67 -2.54 -4.17 -8.72
C SER A 67 -3.11 -2.74 -8.75
N HIS A 68 -3.80 -2.33 -7.70
CA HIS A 68 -4.29 -0.96 -7.54
C HIS A 68 -3.14 0.04 -7.49
N CYS A 69 -2.12 -0.17 -6.66
CA CYS A 69 -0.98 0.72 -6.55
C CYS A 69 -0.14 0.82 -7.84
N LYS A 70 -0.09 -0.27 -8.63
CA LYS A 70 0.49 -0.25 -9.99
C LYS A 70 -0.31 0.60 -10.99
N ALA A 71 -1.61 0.77 -10.78
CA ALA A 71 -2.43 1.69 -11.56
C ALA A 71 -2.26 3.13 -11.06
N VAL A 72 -2.29 3.33 -9.74
CA VAL A 72 -2.12 4.65 -9.10
C VAL A 72 -0.81 5.30 -9.52
N ILE A 73 0.32 4.58 -9.54
CA ILE A 73 1.62 5.16 -9.98
C ILE A 73 1.64 5.65 -11.44
N LYS A 74 0.70 5.19 -12.29
CA LYS A 74 0.55 5.71 -13.66
C LYS A 74 -0.26 7.01 -13.71
N GLU A 75 -1.17 7.19 -12.77
CA GLU A 75 -2.09 8.33 -12.69
C GLU A 75 -1.55 9.45 -11.80
N ASP A 76 -0.93 9.09 -10.68
CA ASP A 76 -0.43 9.98 -9.64
C ASP A 76 0.93 9.50 -9.12
N THR A 77 1.93 10.37 -9.27
CA THR A 77 3.33 10.10 -8.90
C THR A 77 3.75 10.83 -7.63
N ARG A 78 2.81 11.49 -6.93
CA ARG A 78 3.10 12.18 -5.67
C ARG A 78 3.59 11.16 -4.64
N ARG A 79 4.72 11.46 -3.99
CA ARG A 79 5.35 10.57 -3.01
C ARG A 79 4.42 10.23 -1.85
N GLU A 80 3.56 11.16 -1.43
CA GLU A 80 2.54 10.91 -0.39
C GLU A 80 1.58 9.77 -0.78
N VAL A 81 1.10 9.77 -2.03
CA VAL A 81 0.18 8.75 -2.55
C VAL A 81 0.89 7.40 -2.65
N LEU A 82 2.13 7.40 -3.14
CA LEU A 82 2.92 6.18 -3.26
C LEU A 82 3.36 5.62 -1.90
N GLN A 83 3.59 6.48 -0.90
CA GLN A 83 3.85 6.07 0.47
C GLN A 83 2.60 5.44 1.10
N ASP A 84 1.42 6.03 0.93
CA ASP A 84 0.16 5.45 1.40
C ASP A 84 -0.07 4.06 0.77
N CYS A 85 0.14 3.96 -0.54
CA CYS A 85 0.07 2.70 -1.27
C CYS A 85 1.04 1.65 -0.72
N THR A 86 2.29 2.05 -0.46
CA THR A 86 3.31 1.15 0.10
C THR A 86 2.97 0.73 1.52
N GLN A 87 2.43 1.64 2.34
CA GLN A 87 2.04 1.36 3.71
C GLN A 87 0.94 0.29 3.76
N ARG A 88 -0.10 0.42 2.92
CA ARG A 88 -1.18 -0.57 2.80
C ARG A 88 -0.67 -1.94 2.39
N ILE A 89 0.24 -1.99 1.41
CA ILE A 89 0.89 -3.24 0.96
C ILE A 89 1.67 -3.88 2.11
N VAL A 90 2.43 -3.09 2.88
CA VAL A 90 3.21 -3.59 4.02
C VAL A 90 2.29 -4.10 5.13
N ASP A 91 1.19 -3.43 5.42
CA ASP A 91 0.27 -3.86 6.46
C ASP A 91 -0.46 -5.16 6.08
N LEU A 92 -0.89 -5.30 4.83
CA LEU A 92 -1.42 -6.56 4.30
C LEU A 92 -0.36 -7.68 4.28
N ALA A 93 0.90 -7.34 4.04
CA ALA A 93 1.99 -8.32 4.11
C ALA A 93 2.25 -8.82 5.53
N LYS A 94 2.09 -7.96 6.55
CA LYS A 94 2.14 -8.38 7.96
C LYS A 94 0.98 -9.29 8.31
N GLU A 95 -0.22 -9.06 7.79
CA GLU A 95 -1.35 -9.99 7.97
C GLU A 95 -1.04 -11.37 7.40
N CYS A 96 -0.36 -11.41 6.26
CA CYS A 96 0.05 -12.65 5.61
C CYS A 96 1.14 -13.41 6.38
N SER A 97 2.05 -12.71 7.07
CA SER A 97 3.02 -13.39 7.96
C SER A 97 2.43 -13.73 9.34
N ALA A 98 1.40 -13.01 9.77
CA ALA A 98 0.69 -13.28 11.01
C ALA A 98 -0.22 -14.53 10.91
N SER A 99 -0.78 -14.86 9.73
CA SER A 99 -1.53 -16.12 9.53
C SER A 99 -0.70 -17.34 9.93
N ARG A 100 0.60 -17.33 9.59
CA ARG A 100 1.58 -18.35 10.00
C ARG A 100 1.74 -18.49 11.51
N SER A 101 1.70 -17.36 12.22
CA SER A 101 1.84 -17.34 13.69
C SER A 101 0.51 -17.61 14.41
N GLY A 102 -0.62 -17.61 13.68
CA GLY A 102 -1.97 -17.74 14.19
C GLY A 102 -2.41 -19.15 14.57
N LYS A 103 -1.63 -20.21 14.26
CA LYS A 103 -1.86 -21.58 14.79
C LYS A 103 -1.57 -21.72 16.31
N GLY A 104 -1.67 -20.63 17.08
CA GLY A 104 -1.30 -20.60 18.50
C GLY A 104 -2.11 -19.68 19.42
N LEU A 105 -3.24 -19.10 18.99
CA LEU A 105 -4.09 -18.34 19.92
C LEU A 105 -5.55 -18.77 19.81
N THR A 106 -5.84 -19.85 20.54
CA THR A 106 -7.18 -20.19 21.00
C THR A 106 -7.83 -18.93 21.57
N LYS A 107 -8.85 -18.44 20.85
CA LYS A 107 -9.72 -17.37 21.31
C LYS A 107 -10.55 -17.93 22.46
N SER A 108 -10.05 -17.76 23.68
CA SER A 108 -10.83 -17.77 24.91
C SER A 108 -11.94 -16.72 24.79
N GLN A 109 -13.13 -17.17 24.40
CA GLN A 109 -14.34 -16.35 24.49
C GLN A 109 -15.53 -17.23 24.84
N SER A 110 -15.42 -17.93 25.98
CA SER A 110 -16.57 -18.33 26.79
C SER A 110 -16.75 -17.27 27.87
N ARG A 111 -17.77 -16.44 27.72
CA ARG A 111 -18.27 -15.54 28.76
C ARG A 111 -19.78 -15.74 28.79
N ASP A 112 -20.18 -16.75 29.54
CA ASP A 112 -21.50 -16.82 30.19
C ASP A 112 -21.33 -16.27 31.62
#